data_AF-A0A3D2VMB5-F1
#
_entry.id   AF-A0A3D2VMB5-F1
#
_cell.length_a   1.000
_cell.length_b   1.000
_cell.length_c   1.000
_cell.angle_alpha   90.00
_cell.angle_beta   90.00
_cell.angle_gamma   90.00
#
_symmetry.space_group_name_H-M   'P 1'
#
loop_
_entity.id
_entity.type
_entity.pdbx_description
1 polymer ?
#
loop_
_entity_poly.entity_id
_entity_poly.type
_entity_poly.pdbx_seq_one_letter_code
_entity_poly.pdbx_strand_id
1 'polypeptide(L)'
;MNCSCDEVLAMLHAFVDDEADESQCAQIRAHMAECAECDEIVVSQRSFKALLARACGCEEAPPSLRERVSMTRIRVEVTNAVPDDRRPDDGSSSPDDGPC
;
A
#
# COMPACT_ATOMS: atom_id res chain seq x y z
N MET A 1 8.21 13.11 13.30
CA MET A 1 9.07 12.01 12.84
C MET A 1 8.76 11.86 11.37
N ASN A 2 9.63 12.38 10.50
CA ASN A 2 9.42 12.30 9.06
C ASN A 2 10.01 10.96 8.59
N CYS A 3 9.25 10.16 7.87
CA CYS A 3 9.73 8.87 7.35
C CYS A 3 10.82 9.10 6.29
N SER A 4 11.69 8.10 6.12
CA SER A 4 12.74 8.07 5.11
C SER A 4 12.19 7.69 3.72
N CYS A 5 12.95 7.99 2.67
CA CYS A 5 12.57 7.60 1.31
C CYS A 5 12.37 6.08 1.19
N ASP A 6 13.21 5.27 1.84
CA ASP A 6 13.10 3.80 1.82
C ASP A 6 11.80 3.30 2.44
N GLU A 7 11.36 3.92 3.54
CA GLU A 7 10.07 3.60 4.18
C GLU A 7 8.88 3.97 3.29
N VAL A 8 8.95 5.12 2.61
CA VAL A 8 7.92 5.51 1.62
C VAL A 8 7.88 4.53 0.46
N LEU A 9 9.03 4.14 -0.08
CA LEU A 9 9.12 3.16 -1.17
C LEU A 9 8.57 1.78 -0.76
N ALA A 10 8.79 1.36 0.49
CA ALA A 10 8.25 0.11 1.00
C ALA A 10 6.71 0.09 1.06
N MET A 11 6.08 1.23 1.37
CA MET A 11 4.62 1.36 1.47
C MET A 11 3.97 1.88 0.18
N LEU A 12 4.77 2.26 -0.82
CA LEU A 12 4.33 2.95 -2.03
C LEU A 12 3.25 2.17 -2.80
N HIS A 13 3.43 0.86 -2.96
CA HIS A 13 2.49 0.02 -3.69
C HIS A 13 1.11 0.01 -3.04
N ALA A 14 1.04 -0.23 -1.72
CA ALA A 14 -0.19 -0.17 -0.96
C ALA A 14 -0.86 1.21 -1.06
N PHE A 15 -0.08 2.29 -1.06
CA PHE A 15 -0.59 3.65 -1.22
C PHE A 15 -1.15 3.95 -2.62
N VAL A 16 -0.51 3.43 -3.67
CA VAL A 16 -1.00 3.57 -5.06
C VAL A 16 -2.23 2.69 -5.32
N ASP A 17 -2.38 1.61 -4.55
CA ASP A 17 -3.50 0.69 -4.61
C ASP A 17 -4.68 1.02 -3.69
N ASP A 18 -4.59 2.13 -2.95
CA ASP A 18 -5.60 2.53 -1.95
C ASP A 18 -5.79 1.47 -0.84
N GLU A 19 -4.74 0.67 -0.59
CA GLU A 19 -4.67 -0.39 0.43
C GLU A 19 -3.87 0.02 1.67
N ALA A 20 -3.24 1.20 1.66
CA ALA A 20 -2.48 1.71 2.80
C ALA A 20 -3.40 2.25 3.91
N ASP A 21 -3.01 2.01 5.16
CA ASP A 21 -3.71 2.54 6.33
C ASP A 21 -3.62 4.08 6.41
N GLU A 22 -4.52 4.70 7.18
CA GLU A 22 -4.56 6.17 7.31
C GLU A 22 -3.24 6.75 7.86
N SER A 23 -2.58 6.03 8.77
CA SER A 23 -1.28 6.41 9.33
C SER A 23 -0.17 6.38 8.28
N GLN A 24 -0.16 5.37 7.41
CA GLN A 24 0.78 5.23 6.31
C GLN A 24 0.54 6.31 5.25
N CYS A 25 -0.74 6.56 4.92
CA CYS A 25 -1.13 7.63 4.01
C CYS A 25 -0.69 9.02 4.52
N ALA A 26 -0.75 9.26 5.83
CA ALA A 26 -0.28 10.51 6.41
C ALA A 26 1.25 10.66 6.33
N GLN A 27 1.99 9.59 6.61
CA GLN A 27 3.45 9.56 6.54
C GLN A 27 3.95 9.82 5.12
N ILE A 28 3.40 9.10 4.13
CA ILE A 28 3.78 9.25 2.72
C ILE A 28 3.50 10.67 2.24
N ARG A 29 2.32 11.23 2.55
CA ARG A 29 1.97 12.62 2.18
C ARG A 29 2.88 13.65 2.83
N ALA A 30 3.26 13.46 4.10
CA ALA A 30 4.18 14.36 4.78
C ALA A 30 5.57 14.33 4.12
N HIS A 31 6.07 13.15 3.77
CA HIS A 31 7.36 13.01 3.10
C HIS A 31 7.35 13.59 1.68
N MET A 32 6.30 13.36 0.89
CA MET A 32 6.16 13.93 -0.46
C MET A 32 6.14 15.47 -0.46
N ALA A 33 5.65 16.10 0.61
CA ALA A 33 5.70 17.55 0.75
C ALA A 33 7.14 18.10 0.91
N GLU A 34 8.08 17.26 1.34
CA GLU A 34 9.49 17.63 1.57
C GLU A 34 10.44 17.03 0.52
N CYS A 35 10.03 16.00 -0.22
CA CYS A 35 10.85 15.24 -1.16
C CYS A 35 10.19 15.12 -2.54
N ALA A 36 10.65 15.94 -3.49
CA ALA A 36 10.14 15.95 -4.86
C ALA A 36 10.40 14.64 -5.62
N GLU A 37 11.53 13.97 -5.36
CA GLU A 37 11.84 12.68 -6.01
C GLU A 37 10.80 11.61 -5.65
N CYS A 38 10.37 11.54 -4.39
CA CYS A 38 9.34 10.60 -3.97
C CYS A 38 7.96 10.94 -4.56
N ASP A 39 7.65 12.22 -4.73
CA ASP A 39 6.42 12.65 -5.40
C ASP A 39 6.38 12.20 -6.87
N GLU A 40 7.48 12.39 -7.60
CA GLU A 40 7.61 11.95 -8.99
C GLU A 40 7.45 10.43 -9.13
N ILE A 41 8.03 9.66 -8.20
CA ILE A 41 7.90 8.20 -8.19
C ILE A 41 6.44 7.77 -7.98
N VAL A 42 5.72 8.40 -7.06
CA VAL A 42 4.29 8.12 -6.82
C VAL A 42 3.46 8.43 -8.07
N VAL A 43 3.69 9.57 -8.70
CA VAL A 43 3.01 9.96 -9.94
C VAL A 43 3.30 8.95 -11.05
N SER A 44 4.55 8.54 -11.21
CA SER A 44 4.97 7.53 -12.17
C SER A 44 4.24 6.20 -11.95
N GLN A 45 4.20 5.69 -10.72
CA GLN A 45 3.48 4.44 -10.40
C GLN A 45 1.98 4.54 -10.67
N ARG A 46 1.33 5.68 -10.32
CA ARG A 46 -0.09 5.91 -10.64
C ARG A 46 -0.33 5.95 -12.15
N SER A 47 0.56 6.57 -12.92
CA SER A 47 0.47 6.62 -14.37
C SER A 47 0.64 5.25 -15.01
N PHE A 48 1.55 4.43 -14.48
CA PHE A 48 1.76 3.06 -14.92
C PHE A 48 0.54 2.18 -14.63
N LYS A 49 -0.02 2.27 -13.42
CA LYS A 49 -1.28 1.61 -13.05
C LYS A 49 -2.43 2.01 -13.99
N ALA A 50 -2.57 3.30 -14.30
CA ALA A 50 -3.58 3.78 -15.24
C ALA A 50 -3.38 3.24 -16.67
N LEU A 51 -2.13 3.13 -17.13
CA LEU A 51 -1.79 2.53 -18.42
C LEU A 51 -2.19 1.05 -18.46
N LEU A 52 -1.88 0.28 -17.41
CA LEU A 52 -2.27 -1.12 -17.31
C LEU A 52 -3.79 -1.28 -17.31
N ALA A 53 -4.51 -0.47 -16.54
CA ALA A 53 -5.97 -0.49 -16.52
C ALA A 53 -6.57 -0.22 -17.90
N ARG A 54 -5.99 0.71 -18.68
CA ARG A 54 -6.42 0.97 -20.06
C ARG A 54 -6.09 -0.17 -21.02
N ALA A 55 -4.88 -0.72 -20.93
CA ALA A 55 -4.39 -1.72 -21.87
C ALA A 55 -5.04 -3.11 -21.65
N CYS A 56 -5.33 -3.44 -20.40
CA CYS A 56 -5.84 -4.75 -19.98
C CYS A 56 -7.31 -4.74 -19.54
N GLY A 57 -7.92 -3.57 -19.33
CA GLY A 57 -9.32 -3.43 -18.90
C GLY A 57 -10.38 -3.58 -20.00
N CYS A 58 -9.98 -4.04 -21.20
CA CYS A 58 -10.87 -4.18 -22.36
C CYS A 58 -11.76 -5.44 -22.32
N GLU A 59 -11.63 -6.31 -21.31
CA GLU A 59 -12.56 -7.41 -21.11
C GLU A 59 -13.80 -6.93 -20.36
N GLU A 60 -14.81 -6.59 -21.15
CA GLU A 60 -16.15 -6.32 -20.64
C GLU A 60 -16.65 -7.51 -19.82
N ALA A 61 -17.01 -7.27 -18.55
CA ALA A 61 -17.58 -8.31 -17.69
C ALA A 61 -18.75 -9.01 -18.41
N PRO A 62 -18.83 -10.35 -18.37
CA PRO A 62 -19.88 -11.06 -19.09
C PRO A 62 -21.27 -10.59 -18.62
N PRO A 63 -22.25 -10.46 -19.52
CA PRO A 63 -23.54 -9.87 -19.22
C PRO A 63 -24.27 -10.62 -18.09
N SER A 64 -24.10 -11.94 -18.02
CA SER A 64 -24.64 -12.78 -16.94
C SER A 64 -24.07 -12.42 -15.55
N LEU A 65 -22.80 -12.00 -15.47
CA LEU A 65 -22.20 -11.54 -14.21
C LEU A 65 -22.74 -10.16 -13.83
N ARG A 66 -22.88 -9.24 -14.80
CA ARG A 66 -23.45 -7.91 -14.55
C ARG A 66 -24.90 -7.98 -14.10
N GLU A 67 -25.70 -8.81 -14.76
CA GLU A 67 -27.10 -9.01 -14.40
C GLU A 67 -27.21 -9.55 -12.97
N ARG A 68 -26.43 -10.57 -12.62
CA ARG A 68 -26.34 -11.09 -11.24
C ARG A 68 -25.94 -10.01 -10.23
N VAL A 69 -24.92 -9.20 -10.53
CA VAL A 69 -24.47 -8.11 -9.66
C VAL A 69 -25.55 -7.03 -9.51
N SER A 70 -26.25 -6.68 -10.59
CA SER A 70 -27.32 -5.66 -10.58
C SER A 70 -28.58 -6.11 -9.85
N MET A 71 -28.94 -7.40 -9.93
CA MET A 71 -30.11 -7.95 -9.26
C MET A 71 -29.85 -8.30 -7.79
N THR A 72 -28.59 -8.56 -7.43
CA THR A 72 -28.20 -8.88 -6.05
C THR A 72 -27.98 -7.59 -5.27
N ARG A 73 -28.71 -7.38 -4.17
CA ARG A 73 -28.35 -6.32 -3.19
C ARG A 73 -27.03 -6.69 -2.52
N ILE A 74 -25.92 -6.16 -3.04
CA ILE A 74 -24.61 -6.30 -2.40
C ILE A 74 -24.65 -5.46 -1.12
N ARG A 75 -24.65 -6.13 0.03
CA ARG A 75 -24.44 -5.49 1.34
C ARG A 75 -22.93 -5.35 1.53
N VAL A 76 -22.43 -4.13 1.40
CA VAL A 76 -21.02 -3.83 1.69
C VAL A 76 -20.90 -3.63 3.20
N GLU A 77 -20.17 -4.52 3.87
CA GLU A 77 -19.78 -4.37 5.27
C GLU A 77 -18.32 -3.90 5.27
N VAL A 78 -18.09 -2.65 5.68
CA VAL A 78 -16.73 -2.08 5.75
C VAL A 78 -16.04 -2.68 6.96
N THR A 79 -15.13 -3.62 6.73
CA THR A 79 -14.22 -4.11 7.76
C THR A 79 -12.96 -3.26 7.74
N ASN A 80 -12.80 -2.38 8.72
CA ASN A 80 -11.51 -1.74 8.95
C ASN A 80 -10.51 -2.84 9.31
N ALA A 81 -9.55 -3.11 8.42
CA ALA A 81 -8.45 -4.00 8.72
C ALA A 81 -7.64 -3.40 9.88
N VAL A 82 -7.37 -4.19 10.90
CA VAL A 82 -6.44 -3.83 11.97
C VAL A 82 -5.05 -4.28 11.51
N PRO A 83 -4.01 -3.42 11.57
CA PRO A 83 -2.67 -3.82 11.20
C PRO A 83 -2.16 -4.95 12.10
N ASP A 84 -1.66 -6.02 11.47
CA ASP A 84 -1.03 -7.18 12.10
C ASP A 84 0.33 -6.74 12.68
N ASP A 85 0.32 -6.34 13.95
CA ASP A 85 1.53 -6.07 14.73
C ASP A 85 2.22 -7.40 15.06
N ARG A 86 2.97 -7.94 14.09
CA ARG A 86 3.92 -9.02 14.33
C ARG A 86 5.33 -8.50 14.20
N ARG A 87 5.90 -8.10 15.34
CA ARG A 87 7.33 -8.27 15.58
C ARG A 87 7.56 -8.97 16.91
N PRO A 88 7.91 -10.26 16.90
CA PRO A 88 8.71 -10.86 17.93
C PRO A 88 10.06 -11.25 17.32
N ASP A 89 11.07 -10.39 17.49
CA ASP A 89 12.46 -10.85 17.58
C ASP A 89 13.32 -9.79 18.27
N ASP A 90 13.55 -10.06 19.55
CA ASP A 90 14.65 -9.54 20.35
C ASP A 90 15.34 -10.76 21.00
N GLY A 91 15.79 -11.68 20.14
CA GLY A 91 16.75 -12.71 20.50
C GLY A 91 18.17 -12.15 20.57
N SER A 92 18.44 -11.18 21.46
CA SER A 92 19.83 -10.79 21.75
C SER A 92 20.42 -11.74 22.80
N SER A 93 20.85 -12.92 22.35
CA SER A 93 21.83 -13.74 23.07
C SER A 93 23.20 -13.46 22.48
N SER A 94 24.04 -12.73 23.21
CA SER A 94 25.50 -12.96 23.27
C SER A 94 26.12 -12.12 24.39
N PRO A 95 26.53 -12.74 25.50
CA PRO A 95 27.61 -12.26 26.34
C PRO A 95 28.90 -12.99 25.94
N ASP A 96 29.95 -12.28 25.54
CA ASP A 96 31.32 -12.80 25.66
C ASP A 96 32.32 -11.64 25.51
N ASP A 97 32.43 -10.84 26.57
CA ASP A 97 33.65 -10.09 26.89
C ASP A 97 34.65 -11.09 27.50
N GLY A 98 35.49 -11.68 26.65
CA GLY A 98 36.63 -12.51 27.05
C GLY A 98 37.94 -11.85 26.63
N PRO A 99 38.86 -11.52 27.55
CA PRO A 99 40.09 -10.79 27.22
C PRO A 99 41.25 -11.71 26.83
N CYS A 100 41.93 -11.36 25.73
CA CYS A 100 43.40 -11.23 25.56
C CYS A 100 43.72 -10.86 24.11
#